data_AF-A0A7J8RTW7-F1
#
_entry.id   AF-A0A7J8RTW7-F1
#
_cell.length_a   1.000
_cell.length_b   1.000
_cell.length_c   1.000
_cell.angle_alpha   90.00
_cell.angle_beta   90.00
_cell.angle_gamma   90.00
#
_symmetry.space_group_name_H-M   'P 1'
#
loop_
_entity.id
_entity.type
_entity.pdbx_description
1 polymer ?
#
loop_
_entity_poly.entity_id
_entity_poly.type
_entity_poly.pdbx_seq_one_letter_code
_entity_poly.pdbx_strand_id
1 'polypeptide(L)'
;MALRCVMAVSSPCSPATDAVGRKVFFSKTLSQSHRTFTFPLYSTNRSSTARIARFRCFSSGSFVCAALTPQLKNTLDKVVTSNKVVLFMKGTKDFPQCGFSNTVVQILNSLNVPFETINILENEMLRMGLKEYSNWPTFPQLYIEGEFFGGCDITVGKLL
;
A
#
# COMPACT_ATOMS: atom_id res chain seq x y z
N MET A 1 25.56 -7.44 -44.95
CA MET A 1 26.46 -7.39 -43.78
C MET A 1 26.35 -6.01 -43.17
N ALA A 2 26.13 -5.88 -41.84
CA ALA A 2 26.37 -4.68 -41.01
C ALA A 2 25.72 -3.31 -41.41
N LEU A 3 25.27 -2.45 -40.50
CA LEU A 3 24.84 -2.62 -39.11
C LEU A 3 23.89 -1.45 -38.76
N ARG A 4 22.98 -1.65 -37.80
CA ARG A 4 22.11 -0.57 -37.29
C ARG A 4 22.94 0.51 -36.57
N CYS A 5 22.58 1.78 -36.76
CA CYS A 5 22.88 2.83 -35.77
C CYS A 5 21.69 3.80 -35.68
N VAL A 6 20.73 3.49 -34.81
CA VAL A 6 19.67 4.43 -34.41
C VAL A 6 20.10 5.03 -33.07
N MET A 7 20.69 6.21 -33.13
CA MET A 7 20.95 7.02 -31.93
C MET A 7 19.65 7.68 -31.48
N ALA A 8 19.39 7.66 -30.18
CA ALA A 8 18.21 8.27 -29.57
C ALA A 8 18.36 9.79 -29.45
N VAL A 9 17.24 10.51 -29.55
CA VAL A 9 17.08 11.84 -28.95
C VAL A 9 15.65 12.00 -28.42
N SER A 10 15.53 11.75 -27.12
CA SER A 10 14.67 12.44 -26.15
C SER A 10 13.61 13.43 -26.68
N SER A 11 12.34 13.03 -26.61
CA SER A 11 11.20 13.96 -26.61
C SER A 11 11.04 14.59 -25.21
N PRO A 12 10.97 15.92 -25.06
CA PRO A 12 10.63 16.55 -23.79
C PRO A 12 9.13 16.45 -23.54
N CYS A 13 8.73 15.77 -22.45
CA CYS A 13 7.35 15.83 -21.97
C CYS A 13 7.22 16.99 -20.97
N SER A 14 6.59 18.08 -21.41
CA SER A 14 6.39 19.29 -20.60
C SER A 14 5.47 19.03 -19.39
N PRO A 15 5.65 19.76 -18.27
CA PRO A 15 4.75 19.65 -17.12
C PRO A 15 3.36 20.20 -17.44
N ALA A 16 2.32 19.43 -17.14
CA ALA A 16 0.94 19.93 -17.11
C ALA A 16 0.70 20.69 -15.81
N THR A 17 0.14 21.90 -15.92
CA THR A 17 -0.31 22.72 -14.77
C THR A 17 -1.83 22.75 -14.73
N ASP A 18 -2.43 22.24 -13.65
CA ASP A 18 -3.87 22.37 -13.45
C ASP A 18 -4.22 23.72 -12.82
N ALA A 19 -5.16 24.42 -13.47
CA ALA A 19 -5.75 25.65 -12.98
C ALA A 19 -6.87 25.38 -11.95
N VAL A 20 -7.26 26.41 -11.20
CA VAL A 20 -8.33 26.42 -10.17
C VAL A 20 -7.87 26.01 -8.76
N GLY A 21 -7.03 26.85 -8.15
CA GLY A 21 -6.87 26.85 -6.70
C GLY A 21 -8.14 27.33 -5.99
N ARG A 22 -8.80 26.48 -5.19
CA ARG A 22 -9.91 26.85 -4.31
C ARG A 22 -9.76 26.20 -2.93
N LYS A 23 -9.52 27.04 -1.91
CA LYS A 23 -9.84 26.68 -0.51
C LYS A 23 -11.33 26.88 -0.30
N VAL A 24 -12.06 25.82 0.04
CA VAL A 24 -13.42 25.93 0.57
C VAL A 24 -13.34 25.86 2.08
N PHE A 25 -13.56 26.99 2.73
CA PHE A 25 -13.70 27.10 4.18
C PHE A 25 -15.15 27.46 4.48
N PHE A 26 -15.89 26.53 5.09
CA PHE A 26 -17.20 26.84 5.66
C PHE A 26 -17.26 26.30 7.09
N SER A 27 -16.99 27.20 8.04
CA SER A 27 -17.20 26.94 9.46
C SER A 27 -18.68 27.14 9.79
N LYS A 28 -19.29 26.19 10.50
CA LYS A 28 -20.47 26.42 11.35
C LYS A 28 -20.53 25.37 12.46
N THR A 29 -20.83 25.86 13.66
CA THR A 29 -20.82 25.16 14.96
C THR A 29 -22.21 24.64 15.36
N LEU A 30 -22.31 24.06 16.57
CA LEU A 30 -23.50 23.50 17.24
C LEU A 30 -23.96 22.10 16.73
N SER A 31 -24.49 21.18 17.56
CA SER A 31 -24.58 21.11 19.03
C SER A 31 -24.65 19.65 19.53
N GLN A 32 -24.47 19.50 20.83
CA GLN A 32 -24.63 18.33 21.71
C GLN A 32 -25.80 17.37 21.36
N SER A 33 -25.65 16.05 21.65
CA SER A 33 -26.52 15.36 22.63
C SER A 33 -26.12 13.89 22.94
N HIS A 34 -25.83 13.62 24.21
CA HIS A 34 -26.14 12.39 24.99
C HIS A 34 -26.08 10.98 24.34
N ARG A 35 -25.10 10.15 24.75
CA ARG A 35 -25.24 9.17 25.87
C ARG A 35 -23.95 8.34 26.04
N THR A 36 -23.29 8.50 27.19
CA THR A 36 -22.11 7.71 27.58
C THR A 36 -22.54 6.61 28.57
N PHE A 37 -22.09 5.37 28.37
CA PHE A 37 -22.22 4.32 29.37
C PHE A 37 -20.92 4.26 30.18
N THR A 38 -20.99 4.48 31.50
CA THR A 38 -19.82 4.66 32.37
C THR A 38 -19.50 3.39 33.16
N PHE A 39 -18.24 2.96 33.13
CA PHE A 39 -17.64 2.16 34.21
C PHE A 39 -16.85 3.08 35.15
N PRO A 40 -16.95 2.91 36.49
CA PRO A 40 -16.32 3.82 37.45
C PRO A 40 -14.96 3.32 37.95
N LEU A 41 -13.99 4.24 38.09
CA LEU A 41 -12.92 4.09 39.09
C LEU A 41 -12.33 5.46 39.51
N TYR A 42 -12.81 5.93 40.67
CA TYR A 42 -12.10 6.62 41.76
C TYR A 42 -10.77 7.35 41.41
N SER A 43 -10.69 8.69 41.37
CA SER A 43 -10.52 9.63 42.52
C SER A 43 -9.22 9.38 43.31
N THR A 44 -8.27 10.29 43.54
CA THR A 44 -8.17 11.78 43.42
C THR A 44 -6.86 12.16 42.65
N ASN A 45 -6.27 13.37 42.56
CA ASN A 45 -6.50 14.70 43.16
C ASN A 45 -5.93 15.86 42.29
N ARG A 46 -5.98 17.09 42.82
CA ARG A 46 -5.34 18.36 42.41
C ARG A 46 -3.80 18.37 42.58
N SER A 47 -3.00 19.31 42.04
CA SER A 47 -3.27 20.56 41.29
C SER A 47 -2.03 21.03 40.48
N SER A 48 -2.26 21.90 39.48
CA SER A 48 -1.42 23.07 39.08
C SER A 48 0.11 22.94 39.16
N THR A 49 0.91 22.99 38.07
CA THR A 49 1.13 24.19 37.24
C THR A 49 1.88 23.92 35.92
N ALA A 50 1.52 24.68 34.88
CA ALA A 50 2.36 25.21 33.79
C ALA A 50 3.38 24.31 33.02
N ARG A 51 3.11 24.20 31.71
CA ARG A 51 4.10 24.25 30.61
C ARG A 51 5.25 23.22 30.61
N ILE A 52 4.97 22.00 30.14
CA ILE A 52 5.88 21.30 29.22
C ILE A 52 5.10 21.00 27.94
N ALA A 53 5.78 21.01 26.79
CA ALA A 53 5.16 21.12 25.47
C ALA A 53 4.14 19.99 25.21
N ARG A 54 2.98 20.38 24.66
CA ARG A 54 2.29 19.50 23.72
C ARG A 54 3.30 19.20 22.61
N PHE A 55 3.84 17.99 22.58
CA PHE A 55 4.38 17.47 21.33
C PHE A 55 3.22 17.54 20.35
N ARG A 56 3.30 18.49 19.42
CA ARG A 56 2.37 18.54 18.29
C ARG A 56 2.51 17.16 17.65
N CYS A 57 1.37 16.54 17.34
CA CYS A 57 1.36 15.56 16.27
C CYS A 57 1.88 16.30 15.04
N PHE A 58 3.19 16.19 14.79
CA PHE A 58 3.77 16.72 13.58
C PHE A 58 3.36 15.72 12.52
N SER A 59 2.29 16.08 11.83
CA SER A 59 1.88 15.52 10.56
C SER A 59 2.98 15.79 9.53
N SER A 60 4.12 15.14 9.70
CA SER A 60 5.03 14.83 8.62
C SER A 60 4.19 14.08 7.60
N GLY A 61 3.90 14.74 6.47
CA GLY A 61 3.37 14.01 5.32
C GLY A 61 4.30 12.84 4.99
N SER A 62 3.76 11.80 4.37
CA SER A 62 4.50 10.62 3.95
C SER A 62 5.68 11.01 3.06
N PHE A 63 6.85 11.21 3.66
CA PHE A 63 8.15 11.20 2.97
C PHE A 63 8.45 9.74 2.61
N VAL A 64 7.65 9.18 1.70
CA VAL A 64 8.04 8.00 0.96
C VAL A 64 9.18 8.43 0.03
N CYS A 65 10.41 8.08 0.42
CA CYS A 65 11.52 8.09 -0.53
C CYS A 65 11.11 7.18 -1.68
N ALA A 66 10.96 7.74 -2.90
CA ALA A 66 10.53 7.00 -4.07
C ALA A 66 11.45 5.78 -4.29
N ALA A 67 10.95 4.60 -3.94
CA ALA A 67 11.71 3.36 -3.93
C ALA A 67 11.67 2.67 -5.30
N LEU A 68 10.72 3.05 -6.16
CA LEU A 68 10.59 2.51 -7.50
C LEU A 68 11.67 3.07 -8.44
N THR A 69 12.84 2.43 -8.43
CA THR A 69 13.83 2.62 -9.51
C THR A 69 13.33 1.98 -10.81
N PRO A 70 13.69 2.50 -12.00
CA PRO A 70 13.26 1.92 -13.27
C PRO A 70 13.74 0.47 -13.45
N GLN A 71 14.86 0.08 -12.82
CA GLN A 71 15.40 -1.27 -12.92
C GLN A 71 14.65 -2.26 -12.02
N LEU A 72 14.18 -1.79 -10.85
CA LEU A 72 13.27 -2.55 -9.99
C LEU A 72 11.92 -2.74 -10.70
N LYS A 73 11.37 -1.70 -11.33
CA LYS A 73 10.16 -1.82 -12.17
C LYS A 73 10.31 -2.88 -13.26
N ASN A 74 11.37 -2.79 -14.08
CA ASN A 74 11.66 -3.78 -15.13
C ASN A 74 11.81 -5.22 -14.60
N THR A 75 12.20 -5.37 -13.32
CA THR A 75 12.30 -6.68 -12.66
C THR A 75 10.93 -7.18 -12.21
N LEU A 76 10.10 -6.31 -11.62
CA LEU A 76 8.72 -6.63 -11.27
C LEU A 76 7.89 -7.01 -12.50
N ASP A 77 7.97 -6.22 -13.57
CA ASP A 77 7.27 -6.47 -14.84
C ASP A 77 7.58 -7.88 -15.39
N LYS A 78 8.85 -8.31 -15.34
CA LYS A 78 9.26 -9.67 -15.72
C LYS A 78 8.66 -10.74 -14.82
N VAL A 79 8.66 -10.51 -13.51
CA VAL A 79 8.16 -11.46 -12.48
C VAL A 79 6.64 -11.65 -12.58
N VAL A 80 5.87 -10.59 -12.81
CA VAL A 80 4.41 -10.68 -12.98
C VAL A 80 4.01 -11.24 -14.34
N THR A 81 4.88 -11.12 -15.36
CA THR A 81 4.65 -11.68 -16.71
C THR A 81 5.12 -13.13 -16.84
N SER A 82 6.10 -13.58 -16.05
CA SER A 82 6.65 -14.95 -16.15
C SER A 82 5.69 -16.04 -15.66
N ASN A 83 4.72 -15.68 -14.81
CA ASN A 83 3.78 -16.60 -14.18
C ASN A 83 2.35 -16.08 -14.35
N LYS A 84 1.38 -16.98 -14.59
CA LYS A 84 -0.03 -16.58 -14.78
C LYS A 84 -0.67 -15.96 -13.54
N VAL A 85 -0.27 -16.42 -12.35
CA VAL A 85 -0.78 -15.92 -11.07
C VAL A 85 0.40 -15.75 -10.11
N VAL A 86 0.57 -14.54 -9.58
CA VAL A 86 1.66 -14.19 -8.65
C VAL A 86 1.07 -13.54 -7.42
N LEU A 87 1.44 -14.05 -6.25
CA LEU A 87 1.01 -13.56 -4.95
C LEU A 87 2.20 -12.98 -4.18
N PHE A 88 2.22 -11.65 -4.01
CA PHE A 88 3.16 -10.98 -3.12
C PHE A 88 2.58 -10.98 -1.69
N MET A 89 3.25 -11.69 -0.78
CA MET A 89 2.71 -11.97 0.56
C MET A 89 3.78 -11.90 1.66
N LYS A 90 3.33 -11.98 2.92
CA LYS A 90 4.20 -12.05 4.10
C LYS A 90 4.44 -13.52 4.47
N GLY A 91 5.69 -13.97 4.35
CA GLY A 91 6.03 -15.39 4.44
C GLY A 91 5.88 -16.12 3.11
N THR A 92 5.82 -17.45 3.16
CA THR A 92 5.70 -18.33 1.97
C THR A 92 4.36 -19.04 1.94
N LYS A 93 4.06 -19.76 0.85
CA LYS A 93 2.85 -20.60 0.73
C LYS A 93 2.68 -21.58 1.89
N ASP A 94 3.78 -22.22 2.32
CA ASP A 94 3.77 -23.24 3.39
C ASP A 94 3.78 -22.60 4.79
N PHE A 95 4.41 -21.43 4.94
CA PHE A 95 4.58 -20.73 6.20
C PHE A 95 4.12 -19.25 6.09
N PRO A 96 2.81 -18.97 6.00
CA PRO A 96 2.28 -17.61 5.95
C PRO A 96 2.44 -16.92 7.32
N GLN A 97 3.07 -15.74 7.32
CA GLN A 97 3.37 -14.97 8.54
C GLN A 97 2.32 -13.89 8.86
N CYS A 98 1.15 -13.95 8.22
CA CYS A 98 0.07 -12.98 8.40
C CYS A 98 -1.29 -13.60 8.06
N GLY A 99 -2.31 -13.35 8.88
CA GLY A 99 -3.66 -13.88 8.69
C GLY A 99 -4.24 -13.56 7.30
N PHE A 100 -4.15 -12.31 6.85
CA PHE A 100 -4.60 -11.89 5.52
C PHE A 100 -3.87 -12.62 4.38
N SER A 101 -2.58 -12.91 4.56
CA SER A 101 -1.81 -13.68 3.58
C SER A 101 -2.23 -15.17 3.56
N ASN A 102 -2.49 -15.74 4.74
CA ASN A 102 -3.02 -17.11 4.86
C ASN A 102 -4.40 -17.24 4.19
N THR A 103 -5.33 -16.29 4.40
CA THR A 103 -6.67 -16.32 3.78
C THR A 103 -6.59 -16.38 2.25
N VAL A 104 -5.74 -15.55 1.61
CA VAL A 104 -5.58 -15.57 0.15
C VAL A 104 -4.98 -16.89 -0.35
N VAL A 105 -3.97 -17.43 0.35
CA VAL A 105 -3.38 -18.75 0.03
C VAL A 105 -4.43 -19.86 0.14
N GLN A 106 -5.28 -19.84 1.17
CA GLN A 106 -6.37 -20.81 1.34
C GLN A 106 -7.38 -20.75 0.20
N ILE A 107 -7.83 -19.56 -0.21
CA ILE A 107 -8.77 -19.38 -1.34
C ILE A 107 -8.17 -19.92 -2.64
N LEU A 108 -6.93 -19.53 -2.98
CA LEU A 108 -6.27 -19.97 -4.21
C LEU A 108 -6.03 -21.50 -4.23
N ASN A 109 -5.71 -22.09 -3.07
CA ASN A 109 -5.61 -23.55 -2.92
C ASN A 109 -6.99 -24.23 -3.08
N SER A 110 -8.07 -23.68 -2.51
CA SER A 110 -9.42 -24.22 -2.67
C SER A 110 -9.90 -24.20 -4.13
N LEU A 111 -9.50 -23.18 -4.90
CA LEU A 111 -9.74 -23.09 -6.34
C LEU A 111 -8.83 -23.99 -7.19
N ASN A 112 -7.85 -24.68 -6.57
CA ASN A 112 -6.84 -25.53 -7.22
C ASN A 112 -6.06 -24.83 -8.36
N VAL A 113 -5.89 -23.51 -8.26
CA VAL A 113 -5.14 -22.73 -9.25
C VAL A 113 -3.64 -22.82 -8.94
N PRO A 114 -2.75 -23.06 -9.92
CA PRO A 114 -1.31 -22.93 -9.72
C PRO A 114 -0.93 -21.44 -9.63
N PHE A 115 -0.25 -21.05 -8.55
CA PHE A 115 0.23 -19.69 -8.31
C PHE A 115 1.63 -19.70 -7.69
N GLU A 116 2.41 -18.67 -8.01
CA GLU A 116 3.73 -18.43 -7.43
C GLU A 116 3.62 -17.47 -6.23
N THR A 117 4.41 -17.70 -5.17
CA THR A 117 4.43 -16.82 -3.98
C THR A 117 5.78 -16.16 -3.77
N ILE A 118 5.78 -14.84 -3.58
CA ILE A 118 6.99 -14.07 -3.30
C ILE A 118 6.91 -13.43 -1.92
N ASN A 119 7.90 -13.73 -1.07
CA ASN A 119 7.98 -13.22 0.29
C ASN A 119 8.52 -11.78 0.31
N ILE A 120 7.65 -10.82 0.61
CA ILE A 120 8.01 -9.38 0.68
C ILE A 120 8.78 -8.99 1.94
N LEU A 121 8.95 -9.90 2.91
CA LEU A 121 9.66 -9.63 4.17
C LEU A 121 11.18 -9.71 4.06
N GLU A 122 11.70 -10.41 3.04
CA GLU A 122 13.13 -10.58 2.81
C GLU A 122 13.78 -9.36 2.14
N ASN A 123 12.99 -8.53 1.43
CA ASN A 123 13.48 -7.40 0.65
C ASN A 123 12.62 -6.14 0.86
N GLU A 124 13.04 -5.25 1.76
CA GLU A 124 12.32 -3.99 2.03
C GLU A 124 12.26 -3.08 0.79
N MET A 125 13.28 -3.09 -0.09
CA MET A 125 13.24 -2.37 -1.37
C MET A 125 12.10 -2.85 -2.27
N LEU A 126 11.88 -4.17 -2.36
CA LEU A 126 10.80 -4.77 -3.13
C LEU A 126 9.44 -4.45 -2.48
N ARG A 127 9.35 -4.49 -1.15
CA ARG A 127 8.15 -4.10 -0.38
C ARG A 127 7.77 -2.63 -0.57
N MET A 128 8.75 -1.72 -0.67
CA MET A 128 8.49 -0.30 -0.91
C MET A 128 8.13 -0.06 -2.39
N GLY A 129 8.92 -0.61 -3.33
CA GLY A 129 8.67 -0.50 -4.76
C GLY A 129 7.32 -1.08 -5.20
N LEU A 130 6.86 -2.19 -4.60
CA LEU A 130 5.54 -2.76 -4.90
C LEU A 130 4.37 -1.85 -4.52
N LYS A 131 4.47 -1.07 -3.43
CA LYS A 131 3.40 -0.13 -3.05
C LYS A 131 3.25 1.00 -4.06
N GLU A 132 4.37 1.49 -4.60
CA GLU A 132 4.39 2.51 -5.65
C GLU A 132 3.95 1.91 -7.01
N TYR A 133 4.36 0.68 -7.31
CA TYR A 133 4.04 -0.01 -8.57
C TYR A 133 2.56 -0.41 -8.69
N SER A 134 1.99 -1.00 -7.63
CA SER A 134 0.54 -1.32 -7.54
C SER A 134 -0.34 -0.11 -7.23
N ASN A 135 0.27 1.00 -6.81
CA ASN A 135 -0.40 2.12 -6.15
C ASN A 135 -1.27 1.70 -4.93
N TRP A 136 -0.92 0.58 -4.27
CA TRP A 136 -1.70 -0.06 -3.21
C TRP A 136 -0.88 -0.22 -1.91
N PRO A 137 -1.38 0.26 -0.74
CA PRO A 137 -0.55 0.39 0.46
C PRO A 137 -0.39 -0.90 1.30
N THR A 138 -1.24 -1.91 1.10
CA THR A 138 -1.29 -3.13 1.93
C THR A 138 -0.79 -4.39 1.20
N PHE A 139 -0.58 -5.46 1.97
CA PHE A 139 -0.23 -6.81 1.49
C PHE A 139 -1.13 -7.83 2.22
N PRO A 140 -1.51 -8.95 1.59
CA PRO A 140 -1.04 -9.46 0.29
C PRO A 140 -1.53 -8.67 -0.92
N GLN A 141 -0.84 -8.84 -2.06
CA GLN A 141 -1.21 -8.29 -3.38
C GLN A 141 -1.20 -9.43 -4.41
N LEU A 142 -2.30 -9.58 -5.14
CA LEU A 142 -2.49 -10.61 -6.17
C LEU A 142 -2.38 -10.01 -7.57
N TYR A 143 -1.60 -10.67 -8.42
CA TYR A 143 -1.47 -10.38 -9.85
C TYR A 143 -1.94 -11.57 -10.68
N ILE A 144 -2.64 -11.29 -11.78
CA ILE A 144 -3.16 -12.27 -12.72
C ILE A 144 -2.81 -11.79 -14.13
N GLU A 145 -2.12 -12.62 -14.90
CA GLU A 145 -1.68 -12.36 -16.29
C GLU A 145 -0.95 -11.01 -16.49
N GLY A 146 -0.18 -10.61 -15.48
CA GLY A 146 0.55 -9.34 -15.44
C GLY A 146 -0.23 -8.13 -14.90
N GLU A 147 -1.55 -8.24 -14.76
CA GLU A 147 -2.40 -7.18 -14.20
C GLU A 147 -2.56 -7.30 -12.67
N PHE A 148 -2.64 -6.15 -11.98
CA PHE A 148 -2.93 -6.10 -10.55
C PHE A 148 -4.42 -6.37 -10.30
N PHE A 149 -4.75 -7.48 -9.63
CA PHE A 149 -6.13 -7.87 -9.33
C PHE A 149 -6.66 -7.20 -8.05
N GLY A 150 -5.83 -7.10 -7.01
CA GLY A 150 -6.21 -6.49 -5.75
C GLY A 150 -5.49 -7.03 -4.51
N GLY A 151 -5.91 -6.54 -3.34
CA GLY A 151 -5.51 -7.06 -2.04
C GLY A 151 -6.44 -8.15 -1.49
N CYS A 152 -6.22 -8.54 -0.22
CA CYS A 152 -7.00 -9.58 0.46
C CYS A 152 -8.51 -9.37 0.38
N ASP A 153 -9.01 -8.17 0.69
CA ASP A 153 -10.45 -7.89 0.77
C ASP A 153 -11.15 -8.05 -0.59
N ILE A 154 -10.49 -7.63 -1.68
CA ILE A 154 -10.97 -7.77 -3.06
C ILE A 154 -10.93 -9.25 -3.48
N THR A 155 -9.89 -9.99 -3.09
CA THR A 155 -9.76 -11.42 -3.38
C THR A 155 -10.86 -12.22 -2.70
N VAL A 156 -11.12 -11.94 -1.41
CA VAL A 156 -12.20 -12.57 -0.63
C VAL A 156 -13.57 -12.23 -1.21
N GLY A 157 -13.85 -10.96 -1.50
CA GLY A 157 -15.18 -10.51 -1.95
C GLY A 157 -15.52 -10.78 -3.41
N LYS A 158 -14.60 -11.29 -4.23
CA LYS A 158 -14.78 -11.55 -5.68
C LYS A 158 -14.59 -13.02 -6.08
N LEU A 159 -14.07 -13.87 -5.18
CA LEU A 159 -13.82 -15.30 -5.42
C LEU A 159 -14.54 -16.23 -4.44
N LEU A 160 -15.39 -15.68 -3.57
CA LEU A 160 -16.34 -16.39 -2.70
C LEU A 160 -17.77 -15.93 -3.02
#